data_AF-A0A0E9U731-F1
#
_entry.id   AF-A0A0E9U731-F1
#
_cell.length_a   1.000
_cell.length_b   1.000
_cell.length_c   1.000
_cell.angle_alpha   90.00
_cell.angle_beta   90.00
_cell.angle_gamma   90.00
#
_symmetry.space_group_name_H-M   'P 1'
#
loop_
_entity.id
_entity.type
_entity.pdbx_description
1 polymer ?
#
loop_
_entity_poly.entity_id
_entity_poly.type
_entity_poly.pdbx_seq_one_letter_code
_entity_poly.pdbx_strand_id
1 'polypeptide(L)' 'MLGLLVQGSMADIVLTQAPAAQSVQQGNTVSITCTASQSLNSNFYWYLQNLVRL' A
#
# COMPACT_ATOMS: atom_id res chain seq x y z
N MET A 1 -8.56 -43.23 10.90
CA MET A 1 -8.22 -41.97 11.60
C MET A 1 -7.90 -40.93 10.54
N LEU A 2 -8.91 -40.14 10.12
CA LEU A 2 -8.68 -39.04 9.16
C LEU A 2 -7.91 -37.93 9.88
N GLY A 3 -6.63 -37.78 9.56
CA GLY A 3 -5.80 -36.68 10.07
C GLY A 3 -6.06 -35.41 9.26
N LEU A 4 -6.56 -34.37 9.92
CA LEU A 4 -6.74 -33.05 9.34
C LEU A 4 -5.37 -32.37 9.21
N LEU A 5 -4.89 -32.18 7.97
CA LEU A 5 -3.77 -31.29 7.68
C LEU A 5 -4.27 -29.85 7.74
N VAL A 6 -4.03 -29.15 8.84
CA VAL A 6 -4.30 -27.71 8.92
C VAL A 6 -3.14 -26.98 8.22
N GLN A 7 -3.30 -26.70 6.93
CA GLN A 7 -2.44 -25.72 6.27
C GLN A 7 -2.84 -24.33 6.78
N GLY A 8 -1.89 -23.59 7.36
CA GLY A 8 -2.16 -22.23 7.83
C GLY A 8 -2.63 -21.34 6.68
N SER A 9 -3.76 -20.66 6.87
CA SER A 9 -4.27 -19.65 5.93
C SER A 9 -3.75 -18.28 6.34
N MET A 10 -3.15 -17.55 5.41
CA MET A 10 -2.76 -16.15 5.60
C MET A 10 -3.57 -15.28 4.65
N ALA A 11 -4.20 -14.22 5.17
CA ALA A 11 -4.89 -13.24 4.34
C ALA A 11 -3.89 -12.22 3.79
N ASP A 12 -4.06 -11.82 2.53
CA ASP A 12 -3.25 -10.76 1.93
C ASP A 12 -3.63 -9.38 2.50
N ILE A 13 -2.61 -8.56 2.73
CA ILE A 13 -2.78 -7.16 3.08
C ILE A 13 -2.82 -6.35 1.78
N VAL A 14 -3.92 -5.67 1.54
CA VAL A 14 -4.08 -4.80 0.36
C VAL A 14 -3.89 -3.35 0.79
N LEU A 15 -3.02 -2.63 0.09
CA LEU A 15 -2.83 -1.19 0.24
C LEU A 15 -3.48 -0.47 -0.95
N THR A 16 -4.36 0.48 -0.65
CA THR A 16 -5.03 1.31 -1.65
C THR A 16 -4.54 2.75 -1.52
N GLN A 17 -4.02 3.31 -2.61
CA GLN A 17 -3.45 4.67 -2.64
C GLN A 17 -4.32 5.64 -3.47
N ALA A 18 -4.40 6.89 -3.02
CA ALA A 18 -5.13 7.95 -3.72
C ALA A 18 -4.45 9.32 -3.55
N PRO A 19 -4.48 10.19 -4.56
CA PRO A 19 -4.92 9.90 -5.94
C PRO A 19 -3.91 8.98 -6.65
N ALA A 20 -4.37 8.21 -7.65
CA ALA A 20 -3.50 7.33 -8.44
C ALA A 20 -2.48 8.13 -9.28
N ALA A 21 -2.88 9.30 -9.77
CA ALA A 21 -2.03 10.27 -10.43
C ALA A 21 -2.64 11.67 -10.26
N GLN A 22 -1.78 12.68 -10.13
CA GLN A 22 -2.20 14.08 -10.06
C GLN A 22 -1.16 14.97 -10.74
N SER A 23 -1.61 15.88 -11.59
CA SER A 23 -0.76 16.96 -12.13
C SER A 23 -0.78 18.14 -11.17
N VAL A 24 0.39 18.70 -10.86
CA VAL A 24 0.52 19.78 -9.89
C VAL A 24 1.51 20.83 -10.37
N GLN A 25 1.33 22.07 -9.90
CA GLN A 25 2.26 23.16 -10.15
C GLN A 25 3.35 23.21 -9.08
N GLN A 26 4.51 23.75 -9.44
CA GLN A 26 5.61 23.92 -8.50
C GLN A 26 5.19 24.84 -7.34
N GLY A 27 5.56 24.46 -6.12
CA GLY A 27 5.21 25.19 -4.90
C GLY A 27 3.90 24.73 -4.26
N ASN A 28 3.08 23.93 -4.95
CA ASN A 28 1.86 23.38 -4.36
C ASN A 28 2.19 22.25 -3.37
N THR A 29 1.46 22.22 -2.25
CA THR A 29 1.44 21.07 -1.35
C THR A 29 0.50 20.00 -1.90
N VAL A 30 0.95 18.74 -1.87
CA VAL A 30 0.14 17.58 -2.26
C VAL A 30 -0.09 16.69 -1.05
N SER A 31 -1.22 16.01 -1.02
CA SER A 31 -1.53 14.98 -0.04
C SER A 31 -1.83 13.68 -0.75
N ILE A 32 -1.16 12.61 -0.33
CA ILE A 32 -1.40 11.25 -0.81
C ILE A 32 -1.91 10.45 0.38
N THR A 33 -3.03 9.77 0.19
CA THR A 33 -3.61 8.87 1.19
C THR A 33 -3.29 7.43 0.81
N CYS A 34 -3.02 6.61 1.82
CA CYS A 34 -2.90 5.17 1.68
C CYS A 34 -3.69 4.49 2.79
N THR A 35 -4.51 3.52 2.41
CA THR A 35 -5.38 2.77 3.33
C THR A 35 -5.05 1.29 3.23
N ALA A 36 -4.81 0.67 4.37
CA ALA A 36 -4.60 -0.77 4.47
C ALA A 36 -5.93 -1.49 4.76
N SER A 37 -6.11 -2.69 4.20
CA SER A 37 -7.29 -3.54 4.45
C SER A 37 -7.41 -4.03 5.90
N GLN A 38 -6.34 -3.91 6.68
CA GLN A 38 -6.26 -4.29 8.09
C GLN A 38 -5.34 -3.35 8.86
N SER A 39 -5.45 -3.37 10.18
CA SER A 39 -4.57 -2.60 11.06
C SER A 39 -3.11 -3.00 10.86
N LEU A 40 -2.29 -2.00 10.57
CA LEU A 40 -0.85 -2.11 10.58
C LEU A 40 -0.36 -1.53 11.89
N ASN A 41 0.61 -2.18 12.54
CA ASN A 41 1.36 -1.57 13.64
C ASN A 41 2.24 -0.44 13.07
N SER A 42 3.46 -0.25 13.58
CA SER A 42 4.39 0.75 13.04
C SER A 42 5.03 0.37 11.69
N ASN A 43 4.54 -0.67 11.01
CA ASN A 43 5.11 -1.22 9.77
C ASN A 43 4.44 -0.62 8.53
N PHE A 44 4.52 0.70 8.39
CA PHE A 44 3.97 1.43 7.24
C PHE A 44 4.98 2.46 6.74
N TYR A 45 5.33 2.40 5.46
CA TYR A 45 6.43 3.18 4.88
C TYR A 45 6.02 3.80 3.54
N TRP A 46 6.54 5.01 3.28
CA TRP A 46 6.42 5.68 1.99
C TRP A 46 7.71 5.50 1.17
N TYR A 47 7.55 5.24 -0.13
CA TYR A 47 8.65 5.14 -1.07
C TYR A 47 8.49 6.18 -2.17
N LEU A 48 9.58 6.89 -2.48
CA LEU A 48 9.63 7.85 -3.58
C LEU A 48 10.25 7.17 -4.81
N GLN A 49 9.50 7.08 -5.91
CA GLN A 49 9.99 6.59 -7.20
C GLN A 49 10.05 7.73 -8.21
N ASN A 50 11.27 8.07 -8.64
CA ASN A 50 11.49 9.06 -9.68
C ASN A 50 11.58 8.37 -11.05
N LEU A 51 10.47 8.35 -11.79
CA LEU A 51 10.47 7.94 -13.19
C LEU A 51 10.96 9.10 -14.06
N VAL A 52 12.24 9.07 -14.43
CA VAL A 52 12.76 9.91 -15.51
C VAL A 52 12.23 9.32 -16.82
N ARG A 53 11.24 9.97 -17.44
CA ARG A 53 10.91 9.66 -18.84
C ARG A 53 11.97 10.35 -19.70
N LEU A 54 12.78 9.55 -20.38
CA LEU A 54 13.76 9.99 -21.39
C LEU A 54 13.06 10.64 -22.58
#